data_AF-A0A2A5M801-F1
#
_entry.id   AF-A0A2A5M801-F1
#
_cell.length_a   1.000
_cell.length_b   1.000
_cell.length_c   1.000
_cell.angle_alpha   90.00
_cell.angle_beta   90.00
_cell.angle_gamma   90.00
#
_symmetry.space_group_name_H-M   'P 1'
#
loop_
_entity.id
_entity.type
_entity.pdbx_description
1 polymer ?
#
loop_
_entity_poly.entity_id
_entity_poly.type
_entity_poly.pdbx_seq_one_letter_code
_entity_poly.pdbx_strand_id
1 'polypeptide(L)'
;VKKASDEAFKYTPNPYATGADKLLEVQQRLKTFVDKGNLGPFANAYYGHPTYRLSPEQNLIVLSHYLECLRIQRIIAQCMAIFGAKNPHPQSLTVGGVTCVMDLLDPARMGEYMVKFQEVQDFVNRAYYPDLVMAGKAYAHEASVLND
;
A
#
# COMPACT_ATOMS: atom_id res chain seq x y z
N VAL A 1 -10.29 13.31 11.40
CA VAL A 1 -10.68 12.40 10.29
C VAL A 1 -11.22 13.14 9.07
N LYS A 2 -12.24 14.02 9.18
CA LYS A 2 -12.77 14.77 8.01
C LYS A 2 -11.70 15.61 7.29
N LYS A 3 -10.92 16.41 8.03
CA LYS A 3 -9.79 17.17 7.46
C LYS A 3 -8.80 16.29 6.69
N ALA A 4 -8.52 15.08 7.19
CA ALA A 4 -7.64 14.13 6.51
C ALA A 4 -8.29 13.54 5.25
N SER A 5 -9.60 13.24 5.29
CA SER A 5 -10.34 12.83 4.10
C SER A 5 -10.28 13.90 3.02
N ASP A 6 -10.48 15.17 3.39
CA ASP A 6 -10.40 16.31 2.46
C ASP A 6 -8.97 16.53 1.95
N GLU A 7 -7.96 16.35 2.81
CA GLU A 7 -6.54 16.47 2.46
C GLU A 7 -6.12 15.48 1.36
N ALA A 8 -6.65 14.25 1.39
CA ALA A 8 -6.32 13.22 0.40
C ALA A 8 -6.65 13.64 -1.05
N PHE A 9 -7.72 14.43 -1.24
CA PHE A 9 -8.14 14.91 -2.57
C PHE A 9 -7.17 15.91 -3.19
N LYS A 10 -6.21 16.46 -2.43
CA LYS A 10 -5.15 17.33 -2.98
C LYS A 10 -4.13 16.55 -3.83
N TYR A 11 -4.10 15.22 -3.70
CA TYR A 11 -3.10 14.36 -4.34
C TYR A 11 -3.69 13.48 -5.44
N THR A 12 -4.99 13.21 -5.39
CA THR A 12 -5.72 12.44 -6.42
C THR A 12 -7.21 12.78 -6.40
N PRO A 13 -7.90 12.80 -7.57
CA PRO A 13 -9.33 13.08 -7.62
C PRO A 13 -10.20 11.98 -7.01
N ASN A 14 -9.68 10.76 -6.86
CA ASN A 14 -10.40 9.61 -6.35
C ASN A 14 -9.59 8.80 -5.32
N PRO A 15 -9.33 9.35 -4.13
CA PRO A 15 -8.53 8.69 -3.09
C PRO A 15 -9.04 7.28 -2.72
N TYR A 16 -8.12 6.37 -2.41
CA TYR A 16 -8.43 5.00 -2.00
C TYR A 16 -8.44 4.87 -0.47
N ALA A 17 -9.49 4.31 0.13
CA ALA A 17 -9.55 4.05 1.59
C ALA A 17 -9.26 5.25 2.51
N THR A 18 -9.57 6.48 2.08
CA THR A 18 -9.44 7.71 2.88
C THR A 18 -10.78 8.38 3.21
N GLY A 19 -11.91 7.69 3.03
CA GLY A 19 -13.21 8.17 3.50
C GLY A 19 -13.17 8.50 5.00
N ALA A 20 -13.89 9.54 5.43
CA ALA A 20 -13.84 9.99 6.82
C ALA A 20 -14.23 8.90 7.84
N ASP A 21 -15.15 8.02 7.46
CA ASP A 21 -15.56 6.80 8.16
C ASP A 21 -14.41 5.77 8.24
N LYS A 22 -13.75 5.50 7.11
CA LYS A 22 -12.60 4.58 7.06
C LYS A 22 -11.42 5.08 7.90
N LEU A 23 -11.10 6.37 7.80
CA LEU A 23 -10.03 6.98 8.59
C LEU A 23 -10.35 7.00 10.08
N LEU A 24 -11.63 7.09 10.45
CA LEU A 24 -12.06 6.95 11.84
C LEU A 24 -11.85 5.52 12.36
N GLU A 25 -12.22 4.50 11.57
CA GLU A 25 -11.95 3.10 11.88
C GLU A 25 -10.44 2.86 12.11
N VAL A 26 -9.59 3.36 11.21
CA VAL A 26 -8.13 3.24 11.31
C VAL A 26 -7.60 3.94 12.56
N GLN A 27 -8.06 5.16 12.84
CA GLN A 27 -7.65 5.91 14.04
C GLN A 27 -8.05 5.18 15.33
N GLN A 28 -9.25 4.62 15.39
CA GLN A 28 -9.73 3.86 16.55
C GLN A 28 -8.95 2.57 16.74
N ARG A 29 -8.66 1.85 15.64
CA ARG A 29 -7.83 0.65 15.65
C ARG A 29 -6.42 0.94 16.14
N LEU A 30 -5.80 2.02 15.66
CA LEU A 30 -4.50 2.47 16.15
C LEU A 30 -4.56 2.81 17.65
N LYS A 31 -5.55 3.59 18.07
CA LYS A 31 -5.71 3.96 19.49
C LYS A 31 -5.80 2.73 20.37
N THR A 32 -6.66 1.78 20.00
CA THR A 32 -6.82 0.52 20.74
C THR A 32 -5.53 -0.30 20.77
N PHE A 33 -4.75 -0.28 19.68
CA PHE A 33 -3.45 -0.95 19.62
C PHE A 33 -2.43 -0.30 20.56
N VAL A 34 -2.38 1.03 20.61
CA VAL A 34 -1.49 1.80 21.51
C VAL A 34 -1.89 1.62 22.97
N ASP A 35 -3.19 1.69 23.28
CA ASP A 35 -3.73 1.57 24.64
C ASP A 35 -3.41 0.19 25.28
N LYS A 36 -3.16 -0.84 24.47
CA LYS A 36 -2.70 -2.16 24.95
C LYS A 36 -1.27 -2.16 25.48
N GLY A 37 -0.46 -1.14 25.19
CA GLY A 37 0.92 -0.99 25.65
C GLY A 37 1.97 -1.84 24.94
N ASN A 38 1.58 -2.90 24.21
CA ASN A 38 2.51 -3.70 23.40
C ASN A 38 2.53 -3.21 21.95
N LEU A 39 3.37 -2.21 21.68
CA LEU A 39 3.47 -1.55 20.38
C LEU A 39 4.15 -2.41 19.29
N GLY A 40 4.77 -3.53 19.64
CA GLY A 40 5.41 -4.44 18.68
C GLY A 40 6.38 -3.71 17.75
N PRO A 41 6.20 -3.75 16.41
CA PRO A 41 7.08 -3.08 15.45
C PRO A 41 7.07 -1.54 15.57
N PHE A 42 6.11 -0.98 16.30
CA PHE A 42 5.99 0.45 16.58
C PHE A 42 6.63 0.85 17.91
N ALA A 43 7.18 -0.09 18.69
CA ALA A 43 7.86 0.25 19.94
C ALA A 43 9.19 0.97 19.70
N ASN A 44 9.54 1.95 20.54
CA ASN A 44 10.83 2.68 20.51
C ASN A 44 11.20 3.30 19.15
N ALA A 45 10.20 3.66 18.33
CA ALA A 45 10.44 4.36 17.08
C ALA A 45 10.65 5.87 17.29
N TYR A 46 11.01 6.57 16.21
CA TYR A 46 11.40 7.99 16.22
C TYR A 46 10.20 8.96 16.26
N TYR A 47 9.15 8.65 17.01
CA TYR A 47 7.96 9.52 17.08
C TYR A 47 8.32 10.92 17.60
N GLY A 48 7.78 11.94 16.94
CA GLY A 48 8.04 13.34 17.28
C GLY A 48 9.43 13.85 16.87
N HIS A 49 10.23 13.05 16.18
CA HIS A 49 11.52 13.49 15.65
C HIS A 49 11.33 14.73 14.74
N PRO A 50 12.16 15.79 14.87
CA PRO A 50 11.93 17.06 14.20
C PRO A 50 12.02 17.00 12.68
N THR A 51 12.58 15.92 12.12
CA THR A 51 12.64 15.70 10.67
C THR A 51 11.36 15.08 10.10
N TYR A 52 10.41 14.60 10.91
CA TYR A 52 9.12 14.16 10.37
C TYR A 52 8.26 15.37 10.00
N ARG A 53 8.01 15.53 8.69
CA ARG A 53 7.36 16.71 8.12
C ARG A 53 5.88 16.55 7.79
N LEU A 54 5.36 15.32 7.79
CA LEU A 54 3.95 15.07 7.50
C LEU A 54 3.05 15.62 8.62
N SER A 55 1.94 16.25 8.23
CA SER A 55 0.91 16.68 9.16
C SER A 55 0.20 15.47 9.80
N PRO A 56 -0.51 15.64 10.94
CA PRO A 56 -1.32 14.56 11.52
C PRO A 56 -2.34 13.98 10.54
N GLU A 57 -2.94 14.82 9.69
CA GLU A 57 -3.87 14.40 8.63
C GLU A 57 -3.18 13.51 7.59
N GLN A 58 -2.00 13.92 7.10
CA GLN A 58 -1.21 13.16 6.14
C GLN A 58 -0.73 11.83 6.73
N ASN A 59 -0.26 11.84 7.98
CA ASN A 59 0.12 10.61 8.69
C ASN A 59 -1.04 9.62 8.81
N LEU A 60 -2.27 10.09 9.04
CA LEU A 60 -3.44 9.23 9.13
C LEU A 60 -3.83 8.62 7.77
N ILE A 61 -3.71 9.40 6.68
CA ILE A 61 -3.89 8.88 5.30
C ILE A 61 -2.89 7.77 5.02
N VAL A 62 -1.59 8.06 5.20
CA VAL A 62 -0.50 7.11 4.91
C VAL A 62 -0.62 5.87 5.80
N LEU A 63 -1.06 6.00 7.06
CA LEU A 63 -1.34 4.84 7.90
C LEU A 63 -2.49 3.98 7.36
N SER A 64 -3.56 4.60 6.85
CA SER A 64 -4.66 3.87 6.20
C SER A 64 -4.13 3.06 5.01
N HIS A 65 -3.35 3.70 4.13
CA HIS A 65 -2.76 3.05 2.98
C HIS A 65 -1.72 1.99 3.35
N TYR A 66 -0.93 2.19 4.40
CA TYR A 66 0.01 1.20 4.93
C TYR A 66 -0.72 -0.09 5.32
N LEU A 67 -1.85 0.02 6.02
CA LEU A 67 -2.65 -1.13 6.42
C LEU A 67 -3.32 -1.83 5.23
N GLU A 68 -3.81 -1.08 4.24
CA GLU A 68 -4.35 -1.65 2.99
C GLU A 68 -3.25 -2.30 2.14
N CYS A 69 -2.05 -1.74 2.11
CA CYS A 69 -0.92 -2.28 1.36
C CYS A 69 -0.56 -3.70 1.83
N LEU A 70 -0.65 -3.98 3.14
CA LEU A 70 -0.43 -5.34 3.69
C LEU A 70 -1.39 -6.38 3.09
N ARG A 71 -2.60 -5.97 2.72
CA ARG A 71 -3.59 -6.80 2.03
C ARG A 71 -3.30 -6.87 0.53
N ILE A 72 -3.04 -5.73 -0.12
CA ILE A 72 -2.79 -5.63 -1.57
C ILE A 72 -1.53 -6.41 -1.98
N GLN A 73 -0.46 -6.36 -1.19
CA GLN A 73 0.77 -7.12 -1.48
C GLN A 73 0.53 -8.64 -1.51
N ARG A 74 -0.42 -9.14 -0.71
CA ARG A 74 -0.85 -10.55 -0.79
C ARG A 74 -1.59 -10.84 -2.09
N ILE A 75 -2.40 -9.90 -2.61
CA ILE A 75 -3.15 -10.09 -3.86
C ILE A 75 -2.19 -10.19 -5.05
N ILE A 76 -1.19 -9.32 -5.15
CA ILE A 76 -0.21 -9.42 -6.24
C ILE A 76 0.66 -10.69 -6.13
N ALA A 77 0.95 -11.16 -4.91
CA ALA A 77 1.61 -12.46 -4.71
C ALA A 77 0.74 -13.64 -5.20
N GLN A 78 -0.58 -13.55 -5.06
CA GLN A 78 -1.52 -14.53 -5.63
C GLN A 78 -1.50 -14.50 -7.16
N CYS A 79 -1.40 -13.32 -7.78
CA CYS A 79 -1.23 -13.21 -9.24
C CYS A 79 0.00 -14.00 -9.73
N MET A 80 1.13 -13.90 -9.01
CA MET A 80 2.31 -14.70 -9.31
C MET A 80 2.08 -16.20 -9.07
N ALA A 81 1.31 -16.57 -8.04
CA ALA A 81 1.03 -17.97 -7.73
C ALA A 81 0.11 -18.65 -8.77
N ILE A 82 -0.80 -17.92 -9.42
CA ILE A 82 -1.68 -18.45 -10.49
C ILE A 82 -0.83 -19.12 -11.59
N PHE A 83 0.22 -18.44 -12.06
CA PHE A 83 1.09 -18.97 -13.11
C PHE A 83 2.39 -19.57 -12.58
N GLY A 84 2.70 -19.41 -11.29
CA GLY A 84 3.96 -19.78 -10.66
C GLY A 84 3.87 -20.92 -9.66
N ALA A 85 2.68 -21.46 -9.43
CA ALA A 85 2.28 -22.37 -8.35
C ALA A 85 2.41 -21.79 -6.93
N LYS A 86 3.42 -20.95 -6.66
CA LYS A 86 3.65 -20.34 -5.35
C LYS A 86 4.34 -18.98 -5.44
N ASN A 87 4.19 -18.22 -4.37
CA ASN A 87 4.96 -17.01 -4.08
C ASN A 87 5.27 -16.99 -2.58
N PRO A 88 6.53 -16.75 -2.16
CA PRO A 88 7.72 -16.49 -2.98
C PRO A 88 8.28 -17.71 -3.72
N HIS A 89 9.24 -17.48 -4.63
CA HIS A 89 9.93 -18.49 -5.46
C HIS A 89 9.00 -19.30 -6.39
N PRO A 90 8.44 -18.71 -7.47
CA PRO A 90 7.62 -19.45 -8.42
C PRO A 90 8.41 -20.61 -9.06
N GLN A 91 7.73 -21.72 -9.36
CA GLN A 91 8.35 -22.94 -9.94
C GLN A 91 7.87 -23.25 -11.36
N SER A 92 7.31 -22.26 -12.05
CA SER A 92 6.84 -22.45 -13.41
C SER A 92 7.90 -22.16 -14.49
N LEU A 93 9.02 -21.52 -14.14
CA LEU A 93 10.07 -21.21 -15.10
C LEU A 93 10.86 -22.47 -15.45
N THR A 94 11.11 -22.68 -16.74
CA THR A 94 12.01 -23.73 -17.25
C THR A 94 12.85 -23.17 -18.39
N VAL A 95 13.96 -23.84 -18.73
CA VAL A 95 14.79 -23.42 -19.87
C VAL A 95 13.92 -23.45 -21.14
N GLY A 96 13.79 -22.31 -21.80
CA GLY A 96 13.00 -22.15 -23.03
C GLY A 96 11.52 -21.80 -22.83
N GLY A 97 11.01 -21.65 -21.60
CA GLY A 97 9.61 -21.24 -21.41
C GLY A 97 9.07 -21.40 -19.99
N VAL A 98 7.80 -21.82 -19.91
CA VAL A 98 7.06 -22.00 -18.66
C VAL A 98 6.28 -23.31 -18.63
N THR A 99 6.01 -23.85 -17.44
CA THR A 99 5.24 -25.09 -17.24
C THR A 99 3.74 -24.86 -17.07
N CYS A 100 3.29 -23.62 -16.86
CA CYS A 100 1.89 -23.25 -16.56
C CYS A 100 1.02 -23.03 -17.82
N VAL A 101 1.29 -23.76 -18.91
CA VAL A 101 0.58 -23.58 -20.19
C VAL A 101 -0.92 -23.83 -20.06
N MET A 102 -1.32 -24.82 -19.25
CA MET A 102 -2.74 -25.12 -19.03
C MET A 102 -3.47 -23.97 -18.33
N ASP A 103 -2.85 -23.33 -17.33
CA ASP A 103 -3.43 -22.17 -16.66
C ASP A 103 -3.46 -20.94 -17.57
N LEU A 104 -2.47 -20.76 -18.46
CA LEU A 104 -2.45 -19.66 -19.44
C LEU A 104 -3.57 -19.78 -20.49
N LEU A 105 -3.93 -21.01 -20.86
CA LEU A 105 -4.98 -21.30 -21.83
C LEU A 105 -6.38 -21.38 -21.20
N ASP A 106 -6.48 -21.40 -19.87
CA ASP A 106 -7.75 -21.43 -19.14
C ASP A 106 -8.33 -20.01 -18.96
N PRO A 107 -9.48 -19.70 -19.58
CA PRO A 107 -10.12 -18.39 -19.43
C PRO A 107 -10.47 -18.04 -17.98
N ALA A 108 -10.78 -19.03 -17.14
CA ALA A 108 -11.09 -18.78 -15.73
C ALA A 108 -9.86 -18.30 -14.95
N ARG A 109 -8.68 -18.88 -15.20
CA ARG A 109 -7.41 -18.46 -14.62
C ARG A 109 -6.99 -17.07 -15.08
N MET A 110 -7.14 -16.79 -16.37
CA MET A 110 -6.87 -15.47 -16.93
C MET A 110 -7.81 -14.40 -16.36
N GLY A 111 -9.10 -14.74 -16.18
CA GLY A 111 -10.08 -13.88 -15.50
C GLY A 111 -9.72 -13.63 -14.04
N GLU A 112 -9.33 -14.66 -13.29
CA GLU A 112 -8.88 -14.54 -11.91
C GLU A 112 -7.67 -13.59 -11.79
N TYR A 113 -6.67 -13.75 -12.65
CA TYR A 113 -5.51 -12.86 -12.69
C TYR A 113 -5.92 -11.42 -12.98
N MET A 114 -6.77 -11.19 -13.99
CA MET A 114 -7.17 -9.85 -14.42
C MET A 114 -7.87 -9.08 -13.30
N VAL A 115 -8.83 -9.70 -12.60
CA VAL A 115 -9.55 -9.05 -11.50
C VAL A 115 -8.60 -8.65 -10.37
N LYS A 116 -7.70 -9.57 -9.97
CA LYS A 116 -6.71 -9.30 -8.93
C LYS A 116 -5.71 -8.22 -9.36
N PHE A 117 -5.26 -8.25 -10.62
CA PHE A 117 -4.34 -7.26 -11.16
C PHE A 117 -4.97 -5.86 -11.20
N GLN A 118 -6.23 -5.75 -11.62
CA GLN A 118 -6.99 -4.50 -11.61
C GLN A 118 -7.14 -3.94 -10.19
N GLU A 119 -7.39 -4.79 -9.19
CA GLU A 119 -7.44 -4.36 -7.79
C GLU A 119 -6.10 -3.78 -7.30
N VAL A 120 -4.98 -4.42 -7.66
CA VAL A 120 -3.64 -3.92 -7.33
C VAL A 120 -3.36 -2.61 -8.05
N GLN A 121 -3.66 -2.53 -9.35
CA GLN A 121 -3.50 -1.33 -10.17
C GLN A 121 -4.30 -0.15 -9.59
N ASP A 122 -5.52 -0.42 -9.15
CA ASP A 122 -6.41 0.56 -8.55
C ASP A 122 -5.78 1.16 -7.27
N PHE A 123 -5.24 0.32 -6.38
CA PHE A 123 -4.49 0.79 -5.21
C PHE A 123 -3.23 1.56 -5.59
N VAL A 124 -2.45 1.07 -6.57
CA VAL A 124 -1.21 1.74 -6.99
C VAL A 124 -1.49 3.16 -7.48
N ASN A 125 -2.51 3.33 -8.32
CA ASN A 125 -2.82 4.62 -8.92
C ASN A 125 -3.52 5.59 -7.96
N ARG A 126 -4.31 5.08 -6.99
CA ARG A 126 -5.18 5.92 -6.13
C ARG A 126 -4.71 6.05 -4.68
N ALA A 127 -3.72 5.27 -4.24
CA ALA A 127 -3.08 5.41 -2.93
C ALA A 127 -1.55 5.54 -3.06
N TYR A 128 -0.87 4.54 -3.63
CA TYR A 128 0.60 4.49 -3.59
C TYR A 128 1.26 5.68 -4.32
N TYR A 129 0.86 5.94 -5.56
CA TYR A 129 1.41 7.07 -6.31
C TYR A 129 1.08 8.43 -5.66
N PRO A 130 -0.17 8.71 -5.25
CA PRO A 130 -0.50 9.91 -4.48
C PRO A 130 0.31 10.08 -3.18
N ASP A 131 0.59 8.99 -2.46
CA ASP A 131 1.43 9.03 -1.25
C ASP A 131 2.88 9.41 -1.58
N LEU A 132 3.43 8.93 -2.70
CA LEU A 132 4.75 9.35 -3.18
C LEU A 132 4.77 10.84 -3.52
N VAL A 133 3.72 11.36 -4.17
CA VAL A 133 3.61 12.81 -4.45
C VAL A 133 3.47 13.60 -3.15
N MET A 134 2.72 13.10 -2.17
CA MET A 134 2.57 13.70 -0.85
C MET A 134 3.91 13.78 -0.12
N ALA A 135 4.63 12.65 -0.03
CA ALA A 135 5.95 12.59 0.58
C ALA A 135 6.95 13.49 -0.16
N GLY A 136 6.98 13.42 -1.50
CA GLY A 136 7.85 14.26 -2.32
C GLY A 136 7.63 15.76 -2.04
N LYS A 137 6.39 16.21 -1.91
CA LYS A 137 6.08 17.61 -1.55
C LYS A 137 6.50 17.94 -0.11
N ALA A 138 6.29 17.05 0.85
CA ALA A 138 6.60 17.28 2.25
C ALA A 138 8.11 17.32 2.55
N TYR A 139 8.90 16.62 1.75
CA TYR A 139 10.35 16.46 1.94
C TYR A 139 11.20 17.08 0.80
N ALA A 140 10.60 17.90 -0.06
CA ALA A 140 11.26 18.49 -1.24
C ALA A 140 12.50 19.35 -0.93
N HIS A 141 12.62 19.82 0.32
CA HIS A 141 13.71 20.69 0.77
C HIS A 141 14.76 19.97 1.63
N GLU A 142 14.61 18.66 1.85
CA GLU A 142 15.65 17.88 2.52
C GLU A 142 16.88 17.77 1.61
N ALA A 143 18.06 17.76 2.20
CA ALA A 143 19.30 17.69 1.45
C ALA A 143 19.40 16.36 0.67
N SER A 144 19.91 16.42 -0.57
CA SER A 144 20.25 15.22 -1.33
C SER A 144 21.33 14.43 -0.59
N VAL A 145 21.13 13.13 -0.46
CA VAL A 145 22.16 12.22 0.05
C VAL A 145 23.29 11.99 -0.96
N LEU A 146 23.10 12.41 -2.21
CA LEU A 146 24.06 12.23 -3.29
C LEU A 146 25.03 13.43 -3.44
N ASN A 147 24.84 14.51 -2.68
CA ASN A 147 25.67 15.74 -2.72
C ASN A 147 25.84 16.35 -4.13
N ASP A 148 24.87 16.13 -5.02
CA ASP A 148 24.80 16.65 -6.38
C ASP A 148 24.16 18.03 -6.48
#